data_AF-A0A9W6LDE4-F1
#
_entry.id   AF-A0A9W6LDE4-F1
#
_cell.length_a   1.000
_cell.length_b   1.000
_cell.length_c   1.000
_cell.angle_alpha   90.00
_cell.angle_beta   90.00
_cell.angle_gamma   90.00
#
_symmetry.space_group_name_H-M   'P 1'
#
loop_
_entity.id
_entity.type
_entity.pdbx_description
1 polymer ?
#
loop_
_entity_poly.entity_id
_entity_poly.type
_entity_poly.pdbx_seq_one_letter_code
_entity_poly.pdbx_strand_id
1 'polypeptide(L)' 'MIRCGFCGHEFPEDEGIRGCGRCGKPCRSVRCPKCFYENPPEPKVIKALKGILKKDGKTR' A
#
# COMPACT_ATOMS: atom_id res chain seq x y z
N MET A 1 2.23 4.09 -4.19
CA MET A 1 1.20 5.01 -3.68
C MET A 1 -0.03 4.21 -3.31
N ILE A 2 -0.49 4.35 -2.07
CA ILE A 2 -1.75 3.82 -1.55
C ILE A 2 -2.71 5.00 -1.46
N ARG A 3 -3.96 4.81 -1.91
CA ARG A 3 -5.05 5.75 -1.66
C ARG A 3 -5.91 5.22 -0.54
N CYS A 4 -6.12 6.03 0.51
CA CYS A 4 -6.96 5.66 1.63
C CYS A 4 -8.42 5.48 1.16
N GLY A 5 -9.00 4.31 1.42
CA GLY A 5 -10.40 4.00 1.06
C GLY A 5 -11.44 4.79 1.87
N PHE A 6 -11.02 5.45 2.95
CA PHE A 6 -11.90 6.27 3.79
C PHE A 6 -11.74 7.78 3.54
N CYS A 7 -10.55 8.34 3.72
CA CYS A 7 -10.34 9.80 3.61
C CYS A 7 -9.75 10.27 2.27
N GLY A 8 -9.47 9.34 1.35
CA GLY A 8 -8.93 9.65 0.02
C GLY A 8 -7.48 10.12 -0.02
N HIS A 9 -6.81 10.30 1.12
CA HIS A 9 -5.41 10.70 1.19
C HIS A 9 -4.49 9.68 0.50
N GLU A 10 -3.60 10.17 -0.35
CA GLU A 10 -2.59 9.37 -1.04
C GLU A 10 -1.25 9.49 -0.33
N PHE A 11 -0.62 8.35 -0.07
CA PHE A 11 0.65 8.27 0.64
C PHE A 11 1.47 7.07 0.13
N PRO A 12 2.80 7.09 0.24
CA PRO A 12 3.63 5.95 -0.14
C PRO A 12 3.51 4.80 0.89
N GLU A 13 3.84 3.58 0.47
CA GLU A 13 3.57 2.37 1.26
C GLU A 13 4.43 2.26 2.53
N ASP A 14 5.57 2.95 2.56
CA ASP A 14 6.53 3.06 3.66
C ASP A 14 6.11 4.09 4.71
N GLU A 15 5.38 5.13 4.34
CA GLU A 15 4.72 6.06 5.28
C GLU A 15 3.47 5.45 5.95
N GLY A 16 2.97 4.33 5.41
CA GLY A 16 1.86 3.59 5.99
C GLY A 16 2.24 2.87 7.29
N ILE A 17 1.39 2.95 8.31
CA ILE A 17 1.65 2.32 9.60
C ILE A 17 1.40 0.81 9.48
N ARG A 18 2.45 -0.01 9.61
CA ARG A 18 2.45 -1.48 9.41
C ARG A 18 2.35 -2.30 10.70
N GLY A 19 1.53 -1.85 11.64
CA GLY A 19 1.21 -2.61 12.85
C GLY A 19 1.05 -1.75 14.09
N CYS A 20 0.29 -2.27 15.05
CA CYS A 20 0.06 -1.64 16.36
C CYS A 20 0.84 -2.31 17.50
N GLY A 21 1.69 -3.29 17.20
CA GLY A 21 2.51 -4.01 18.19
C GLY A 21 1.78 -5.02 19.08
N ARG A 22 0.46 -5.22 18.92
CA ARG A 22 -0.35 -6.02 19.86
C ARG A 22 -0.47 -7.51 19.53
N CYS A 23 -0.29 -7.89 18.26
CA CYS A 23 -0.73 -9.20 17.76
C CYS A 23 0.38 -10.26 17.67
N GLY A 24 1.65 -9.90 17.92
CA GLY A 24 2.81 -10.80 17.78
C GLY A 24 3.06 -11.36 16.37
N LYS A 25 2.31 -10.92 15.37
CA LYS A 25 2.40 -11.35 13.97
C LYS A 25 2.49 -10.13 13.04
N PRO A 26 3.11 -10.26 11.85
CA PRO A 26 3.14 -9.18 10.87
C PRO A 26 1.73 -8.68 10.54
N CYS A 27 1.51 -7.37 10.68
CA CYS A 27 0.25 -6.75 10.32
C CYS A 27 0.08 -6.85 8.81
N ARG A 28 -1.06 -7.39 8.36
CA ARG A 28 -1.36 -7.54 6.94
C ARG A 28 -2.06 -6.31 6.34
N SER A 29 -2.42 -5.34 7.17
CA SER A 29 -3.04 -4.09 6.76
C SER A 29 -2.07 -2.91 6.87
N VAL A 30 -2.40 -1.84 6.14
CA VAL A 30 -1.64 -0.57 6.17
C VAL A 30 -2.57 0.53 6.64
N ARG A 31 -2.28 1.13 7.80
CA ARG A 31 -3.10 2.25 8.29
C ARG A 31 -2.69 3.57 7.66
N CYS A 32 -3.69 4.37 7.29
CA CYS A 32 -3.48 5.70 6.75
C CYS A 32 -2.82 6.62 7.80
N PRO A 33 -1.72 7.32 7.48
CA PRO A 33 -1.05 8.19 8.44
C PRO A 33 -1.89 9.44 8.80
N LYS A 34 -2.87 9.81 7.96
CA LYS A 34 -3.72 10.98 8.18
C LYS A 34 -4.94 10.70 9.06
N CYS A 35 -5.63 9.57 8.85
CA CYS A 35 -6.91 9.29 9.53
C CYS A 35 -6.94 7.95 10.28
N PHE A 36 -5.83 7.21 10.30
CA PHE A 36 -5.67 5.91 10.96
C PHE A 36 -6.58 4.78 10.47
N TYR A 37 -7.38 5.01 9.42
CA TYR A 37 -8.18 3.96 8.79
C TYR A 37 -7.30 2.84 8.28
N GLU A 38 -7.74 1.61 8.51
CA GLU A 38 -7.00 0.39 8.20
C GLU A 38 -7.30 -0.05 6.77
N ASN A 39 -6.37 0.25 5.85
CA ASN A 39 -6.52 -0.14 4.45
C ASN A 39 -6.09 -1.61 4.27
N PRO A 40 -6.81 -2.38 3.45
CA PRO A 40 -6.34 -3.68 3.01
C PRO A 40 -5.02 -3.52 2.23
N PRO A 41 -4.13 -4.51 2.28
CA PRO A 41 -2.90 -4.47 1.51
C PRO A 41 -3.23 -4.46 0.00
N GLU A 42 -2.36 -3.83 -0.80
CA GLU A 42 -2.52 -3.88 -2.25
C GLU A 42 -2.50 -5.34 -2.74
N PRO A 43 -3.48 -5.78 -3.55
CA PRO A 43 -3.48 -7.13 -4.12
C PRO A 43 -2.21 -7.39 -4.93
N LYS A 44 -1.60 -8.57 -4.73
CA LYS A 44 -0.37 -8.97 -5.45
C LYS A 44 -0.52 -8.90 -6.97
N VAL A 45 -1.74 -9.10 -7.49
CA VAL A 45 -2.06 -9.00 -8.92
C VAL A 45 -1.84 -7.59 -9.45
N ILE A 46 -2.28 -6.56 -8.72
CA ILE A 46 -2.08 -5.17 -9.10
C ILE A 46 -0.59 -4.83 -9.10
N LYS A 47 0.16 -5.34 -8.10
CA LYS A 47 1.61 -5.17 -8.03
C LYS A 47 2.35 -5.83 -9.20
N ALA A 48 1.91 -7.01 -9.63
CA ALA A 48 2.46 -7.71 -10.78
C ALA A 48 2.18 -6.97 -12.09
N LEU A 49 0.95 -6.49 -12.29
CA LEU A 49 0.57 -5.70 -13.47
C LEU A 49 1.40 -4.41 -13.59
N LYS A 50 1.64 -3.70 -12.48
CA LYS A 50 2.52 -2.53 -12.44
C LYS A 50 3.96 -2.87 -12.85
N GLY A 51 4.44 -4.07 -12.53
CA GLY A 51 5.78 -4.54 -12.92
C GLY A 51 5.91 -4.84 -14.41
N ILE A 52 4.84 -5.36 -15.04
CA ILE A 52 4.79 -5.62 -16.48
C ILE A 52 4.77 -4.29 -17.25
N LEU A 53 3.88 -3.36 -16.88
CA LEU A 53 3.75 -2.05 -17.53
C LEU A 53 5.02 -1.17 -17.44
N LYS A 54 5.84 -1.36 -16.41
CA LYS A 54 7.12 -0.63 -16.25
C LYS A 54 8.20 -1.09 -17.25
N LYS A 55 8.01 -2.24 -17.91
CA LYS A 55 9.03 -2.87 -18.76
C LYS A 55 8.97 -2.38 -20.22
N ASP A 56 7.88 -1.74 -20.63
CA ASP A 56 7.68 -1.19 -21.98
C ASP A 56 8.22 0.24 -22.19
N GLY A 57 8.78 0.87 -21.14
CA GLY A 57 9.35 2.23 -21.22
C GLY A 57 10.83 2.30 -21.60
N LYS A 58 11.50 1.18 -21.88
CA LYS A 58 12.92 1.15 -22.28
C LYS A 58 13.06 0.81 -23.76
N THR A 59 12.57 1.69 -24.61
CA THR A 59 12.96 1.76 -26.02
C THR A 59 14.28 2.52 -26.12
N ARG A 60 15.32 1.79 -26.51
CA ARG A 60 16.65 2.23 -26.99
C ARG A 60 17.66 2.73 -25.97
#